data_AF-A0A166Z5G4-F1
#
_entry.id   AF-A0A166Z5G4-F1
#
_cell.length_a   1.000
_cell.length_b   1.000
_cell.length_c   1.000
_cell.angle_alpha   90.00
_cell.angle_beta   90.00
_cell.angle_gamma   90.00
#
_symmetry.space_group_name_H-M   'P 1'
#
loop_
_entity.id
_entity.type
_entity.pdbx_description
1 polymer ?
#
loop_
_entity_poly.entity_id
_entity_poly.type
_entity_poly.pdbx_seq_one_letter_code
_entity_poly.pdbx_strand_id
1 'polypeptide(L)'
;TGRFWEGRFKSQALLDEAALAACLAYVDLNPVRAKMAETPEESDHTSIKKRIETAKAGKQPKSLMRFAGNPRKHMPKGLPFEFKYYLELVDLTGRCIREDKRGFITDAQPILTRLNIQPDN
;
A
#
# COMPACT_ATOMS: atom_id res chain seq x y z
N THR A 1 25.33 22.22 -11.57
CA THR A 1 24.39 21.52 -12.48
C THR A 1 24.36 20.02 -12.17
N GLY A 2 23.17 19.46 -11.94
CA GLY A 2 22.76 18.09 -12.30
C GLY A 2 23.24 16.85 -11.52
N ARG A 3 24.50 16.76 -11.08
CA ARG A 3 25.13 15.46 -10.77
C ARG A 3 24.52 14.64 -9.62
N PHE A 4 23.78 15.26 -8.70
CA PHE A 4 23.22 14.52 -7.55
C PHE A 4 22.05 13.60 -7.95
N TRP A 5 21.33 13.95 -9.02
CA TRP A 5 20.11 13.25 -9.43
C TRP A 5 20.29 12.42 -10.71
N GLU A 6 21.29 12.78 -11.52
CA GLU A 6 21.66 12.07 -12.74
C GLU A 6 22.09 10.62 -12.42
N GLY A 7 21.43 9.64 -13.03
CA GLY A 7 21.70 8.21 -12.84
C GLY A 7 21.02 7.54 -11.62
N ARG A 8 20.35 8.30 -10.74
CA ARG A 8 19.66 7.74 -9.55
C ARG A 8 18.15 7.50 -9.75
N PHE A 9 17.56 8.13 -10.76
CA PHE A 9 16.16 7.94 -11.12
C PHE A 9 16.03 7.04 -12.34
N LYS A 10 15.05 6.16 -12.30
CA LYS A 10 14.65 5.30 -13.40
C LYS A 10 13.14 5.38 -13.56
N SER A 11 12.66 5.28 -14.79
CA SER A 11 11.24 5.17 -15.11
C SER A 11 10.98 3.77 -15.66
N GLN A 12 9.98 3.10 -15.12
CA GLN A 12 9.56 1.77 -15.55
C GLN A 12 8.04 1.79 -15.75
N ALA A 13 7.59 1.37 -16.94
CA ALA A 13 6.17 1.18 -17.19
C ALA A 13 5.65 -0.04 -16.42
N LEU A 14 4.51 0.12 -15.74
CA LEU A 14 3.75 -0.96 -15.11
C LEU A 14 2.66 -1.38 -16.08
N LEU A 15 2.71 -2.63 -16.54
CA LEU A 15 1.91 -3.10 -17.69
C LEU A 15 0.66 -3.88 -17.29
N ASP A 16 0.53 -4.23 -16.02
CA ASP A 16 -0.61 -4.98 -15.49
C ASP A 16 -0.95 -4.58 -14.05
N GLU A 17 -2.09 -5.08 -13.57
CA GLU A 17 -2.64 -4.77 -12.25
C GLU A 17 -1.78 -5.34 -11.12
N ALA A 18 -1.13 -6.49 -11.35
CA ALA A 18 -0.25 -7.13 -10.38
C ALA A 18 1.02 -6.29 -10.17
N ALA A 19 1.64 -5.80 -11.24
CA ALA A 19 2.78 -4.90 -11.21
C ALA A 19 2.42 -3.57 -10.54
N LEU A 20 1.21 -3.04 -10.80
CA LEU A 20 0.69 -1.87 -10.10
C LEU A 20 0.55 -2.12 -8.59
N ALA A 21 -0.12 -3.20 -8.18
CA ALA A 21 -0.32 -3.54 -6.78
C ALA A 21 1.02 -3.79 -6.05
N ALA A 22 1.95 -4.50 -6.70
CA ALA A 22 3.29 -4.73 -6.18
C ALA A 22 4.08 -3.43 -6.00
N CYS A 23 3.98 -2.49 -6.95
CA CYS A 23 4.63 -1.19 -6.85
C CYS A 23 4.05 -0.35 -5.70
N LEU A 24 2.73 -0.31 -5.56
CA LEU A 24 2.06 0.36 -4.44
C LEU A 24 2.50 -0.22 -3.10
N ALA A 25 2.44 -1.55 -2.96
CA ALA A 25 2.84 -2.24 -1.73
C ALA A 25 4.32 -2.04 -1.39
N TYR A 26 5.20 -2.04 -2.41
CA TYR A 26 6.62 -1.74 -2.23
C TYR A 26 6.83 -0.35 -1.60
N VAL A 27 6.17 0.67 -2.15
CA VAL A 27 6.29 2.06 -1.66
C VAL A 27 5.73 2.18 -0.26
N ASP A 28 4.54 1.64 -0.03
CA ASP A 28 3.84 1.73 1.27
C ASP A 28 4.55 0.93 2.38
N LEU A 29 5.32 -0.11 2.04
CA LEU A 29 6.14 -0.87 3.00
C LEU A 29 7.53 -0.29 3.24
N ASN A 30 7.98 0.73 2.49
CA ASN A 30 9.33 1.26 2.64
C ASN A 30 9.66 1.73 4.07
N PRO A 31 8.79 2.47 4.79
CA PRO A 31 9.06 2.84 6.18
C PRO A 31 9.21 1.62 7.09
N VAL A 32 8.37 0.60 6.94
CA VAL A 32 8.49 -0.67 7.68
C VAL A 32 9.83 -1.34 7.38
N ARG A 33 10.18 -1.48 6.10
CA ARG A 33 11.45 -2.10 5.68
C ARG A 33 12.68 -1.30 6.14
N ALA A 34 12.55 0.01 6.29
CA ALA A 34 13.58 0.89 6.80
C ALA A 34 13.72 0.88 8.33
N LYS A 35 12.80 0.23 9.08
CA LYS A 35 12.62 0.34 10.54
C LYS A 35 12.25 1.75 11.01
N MET A 36 11.49 2.47 10.20
CA MET A 36 10.95 3.79 10.55
C MET A 36 9.50 3.72 11.06
N ALA A 37 8.84 2.58 10.88
CA ALA A 37 7.53 2.26 11.44
C ALA A 37 7.46 0.75 11.69
N GLU A 38 6.67 0.31 12.67
CA GLU A 38 6.46 -1.13 12.91
C GLU A 38 5.37 -1.68 11.99
N THR A 39 4.39 -0.84 11.65
CA THR A 39 3.22 -1.22 10.85
C THR A 39 2.87 -0.18 9.76
N PRO A 40 2.11 -0.57 8.71
CA PRO A 40 1.70 0.37 7.66
C PRO A 40 0.84 1.54 8.18
N GLU A 41 0.00 1.32 9.19
CA GLU A 41 -0.81 2.36 9.82
C GLU A 41 -0.04 3.30 10.76
N GLU A 42 1.25 3.05 11.01
CA GLU A 42 2.17 3.93 11.73
C GLU A 42 3.18 4.60 10.79
N SER A 43 3.12 4.27 9.50
CA SER A 43 4.04 4.78 8.49
C SER A 43 3.66 6.20 8.08
N ASP A 44 4.16 7.20 8.80
CA ASP A 44 3.87 8.61 8.54
C ASP A 44 4.23 9.04 7.11
N HIS A 45 3.46 9.99 6.59
CA HIS A 45 3.63 10.55 5.23
C HIS A 45 3.50 9.53 4.07
N THR A 46 2.84 8.39 4.28
CA THR A 46 2.57 7.40 3.23
C THR A 46 1.15 7.46 2.68
N SER A 47 0.96 6.87 1.49
CA SER A 47 -0.36 6.80 0.87
C SER A 47 -1.30 5.83 1.63
N ILE A 48 -0.77 4.71 2.12
CA ILE A 48 -1.52 3.73 2.92
C ILE A 48 -2.03 4.33 4.23
N LYS A 49 -1.20 5.08 4.97
CA LYS A 49 -1.62 5.76 6.21
C LYS A 49 -2.82 6.66 5.96
N LYS A 50 -2.72 7.52 4.94
CA LYS A 50 -3.82 8.43 4.54
C LYS A 50 -5.09 7.68 4.14
N ARG A 51 -4.95 6.57 3.41
CA ARG A 51 -6.09 5.73 3.00
C ARG A 51 -6.76 5.08 4.22
N ILE A 52 -5.99 4.53 5.14
CA ILE A 52 -6.47 3.93 6.39
C ILE A 52 -7.22 4.96 7.23
N GLU A 53 -6.64 6.14 7.47
CA GLU A 53 -7.28 7.20 8.25
C GLU A 53 -8.60 7.67 7.64
N THR A 54 -8.64 7.80 6.30
CA THR A 54 -9.86 8.20 5.61
C THR A 54 -10.90 7.08 5.63
N ALA A 55 -10.47 5.82 5.56
CA ALA A 55 -11.33 4.64 5.59
C ALA A 55 -11.99 4.45 6.96
N LYS A 56 -11.33 4.82 8.07
CA LYS A 56 -11.96 4.87 9.41
C LYS A 56 -13.18 5.80 9.46
N ALA A 57 -13.23 6.82 8.60
CA ALA A 57 -14.39 7.69 8.43
C ALA A 57 -15.37 7.24 7.33
N GLY A 58 -15.24 6.00 6.83
CA GLY A 58 -16.08 5.44 5.77
C GLY A 58 -15.88 6.08 4.39
N LYS A 59 -14.72 6.73 4.16
CA LYS A 59 -14.45 7.52 2.95
C LYS A 59 -13.18 7.06 2.25
N GLN A 60 -13.01 7.51 1.01
CA GLN A 60 -11.72 7.42 0.30
C GLN A 60 -11.10 8.83 0.13
N PRO A 61 -9.77 8.96 0.19
CA PRO A 61 -9.10 10.26 0.09
C PRO A 61 -9.26 10.88 -1.30
N LYS A 62 -9.65 12.15 -1.37
CA LYS A 62 -9.85 12.88 -2.64
C LYS A 62 -8.55 13.15 -3.41
N SER A 63 -7.42 13.21 -2.70
CA SER A 63 -6.11 13.52 -3.31
C SER A 63 -5.39 12.31 -3.90
N LEU A 64 -5.94 11.09 -3.74
CA LEU A 64 -5.33 9.86 -4.24
C LEU A 64 -6.29 9.19 -5.21
N MET A 65 -5.75 8.39 -6.12
CA MET A 65 -6.59 7.55 -6.97
C MET A 65 -7.41 6.59 -6.10
N ARG A 66 -8.72 6.55 -6.37
CA ARG A 66 -9.69 5.75 -5.61
C ARG A 66 -9.55 4.27 -5.95
N PHE A 67 -9.81 3.39 -4.99
CA PHE A 67 -10.05 1.96 -5.27
C PHE A 67 -11.45 1.83 -5.87
N ALA A 68 -11.52 1.37 -7.11
CA ALA A 68 -12.75 1.22 -7.87
C ALA A 68 -13.36 -0.19 -7.75
N GLY A 69 -12.70 -1.10 -7.02
CA GLY A 69 -13.15 -2.48 -6.81
C GLY A 69 -12.76 -3.38 -7.98
N ASN A 70 -13.45 -4.51 -8.11
CA ASN A 70 -13.12 -5.50 -9.14
C ASN A 70 -13.43 -4.98 -10.57
N PRO A 71 -12.62 -5.35 -11.58
CA PRO A 71 -12.86 -4.99 -12.97
C PRO A 71 -14.26 -5.37 -13.45
N ARG A 72 -14.92 -4.44 -14.14
CA ARG A 72 -16.27 -4.64 -14.72
C ARG A 72 -16.50 -3.78 -15.96
N LYS A 73 -17.45 -4.18 -16.81
CA LYS A 73 -17.75 -3.53 -18.12
C LYS A 73 -17.94 -2.01 -18.03
N HIS A 74 -18.54 -1.51 -16.94
CA HIS A 74 -18.70 -0.09 -16.66
C HIS A 74 -17.99 0.28 -15.35
N MET A 75 -16.67 0.32 -15.38
CA MET A 75 -15.86 0.64 -14.20
C MET A 75 -15.59 2.15 -14.11
N PRO A 76 -15.79 2.78 -12.94
CA PRO A 76 -15.35 4.15 -12.74
C PRO A 76 -13.82 4.21 -12.74
N LYS A 77 -13.25 5.35 -13.15
CA LYS A 77 -11.79 5.56 -13.12
C LYS A 77 -11.23 5.35 -11.71
N GLY A 78 -10.32 4.39 -11.55
CA GLY A 78 -9.68 4.09 -10.27
C GLY A 78 -8.77 2.86 -10.34
N LEU A 79 -8.22 2.47 -9.19
CA LEU A 79 -7.43 1.25 -9.03
C LEU A 79 -8.35 0.03 -9.16
N PRO A 80 -7.98 -0.97 -9.98
CA PRO A 80 -8.85 -2.08 -10.35
C PRO A 80 -8.87 -3.22 -9.32
N PHE A 81 -8.93 -2.88 -8.04
CA PHE A 81 -9.03 -3.83 -6.94
C PHE A 81 -9.69 -3.16 -5.74
N GLU A 82 -10.13 -3.97 -4.79
CA GLU A 82 -10.70 -3.49 -3.53
C GLU A 82 -9.61 -3.07 -2.53
N PHE A 83 -9.90 -2.06 -1.73
CA PHE A 83 -8.95 -1.56 -0.72
C PHE A 83 -8.65 -2.62 0.35
N LYS A 84 -9.65 -3.43 0.72
CA LYS A 84 -9.54 -4.59 1.61
C LYS A 84 -8.42 -5.53 1.15
N TYR A 85 -8.52 -6.04 -0.08
CA TYR A 85 -7.56 -7.00 -0.63
C TYR A 85 -6.16 -6.38 -0.77
N TYR A 86 -6.09 -5.08 -1.04
CA TYR A 86 -4.82 -4.36 -1.03
C TYR A 86 -4.17 -4.31 0.36
N LEU A 87 -4.94 -4.05 1.42
CA LEU A 87 -4.42 -4.08 2.79
C LEU A 87 -3.89 -5.46 3.16
N GLU A 88 -4.63 -6.52 2.83
CA GLU A 88 -4.19 -7.90 3.05
C GLU A 88 -2.90 -8.22 2.29
N LEU A 89 -2.81 -7.82 1.02
CA LEU A 89 -1.58 -7.96 0.22
C LEU A 89 -0.40 -7.27 0.90
N VAL A 90 -0.59 -6.04 1.39
CA VAL A 90 0.46 -5.28 2.09
C VAL A 90 0.87 -5.96 3.39
N ASP A 91 -0.09 -6.45 4.18
CA ASP A 91 0.19 -7.12 5.46
C ASP A 91 0.95 -8.43 5.25
N LEU A 92 0.48 -9.28 4.32
CA LEU A 92 1.16 -10.52 3.95
C LEU A 92 2.59 -10.24 3.47
N THR A 93 2.75 -9.29 2.55
CA THR A 93 4.07 -8.91 2.02
C THR A 93 4.97 -8.26 3.08
N GLY A 94 4.39 -7.51 4.02
CA GLY A 94 5.12 -6.84 5.10
C GLY A 94 5.64 -7.81 6.16
N ARG A 95 4.93 -8.91 6.40
CA ARG A 95 5.33 -10.00 7.31
C ARG A 95 6.47 -10.85 6.77
N CYS A 96 6.62 -10.96 5.45
CA CYS A 96 7.71 -11.75 4.86
C CYS A 96 9.07 -11.25 5.35
N ILE A 97 9.82 -12.12 6.01
CA ILE A 97 11.21 -11.86 6.40
C ILE A 97 12.07 -11.95 5.14
N ARG A 98 12.91 -10.95 4.93
CA ARG A 98 13.80 -10.85 3.77
C ARG A 98 15.20 -10.57 4.26
N GLU A 99 16.18 -11.37 3.83
CA GLU A 99 17.59 -11.20 4.20
C GLU A 99 18.13 -9.81 3.81
N ASP A 100 17.65 -9.24 2.69
CA ASP A 100 18.07 -7.94 2.18
C ASP A 100 17.39 -6.74 2.86
N LYS A 101 16.45 -6.95 3.78
CA LYS A 101 15.69 -5.88 4.44
C LYS A 101 15.81 -5.97 5.95
N ARG A 102 15.87 -4.80 6.60
CA ARG A 102 16.09 -4.71 8.05
C ARG A 102 14.79 -4.91 8.84
N GLY A 103 13.67 -4.40 8.34
CA GLY A 103 12.38 -4.44 9.03
C GLY A 103 11.34 -5.33 8.33
N PHE A 104 10.38 -5.78 9.13
CA PHE A 104 9.22 -6.59 8.75
C PHE A 104 8.14 -6.40 9.82
N ILE A 105 6.88 -6.73 9.50
CA ILE A 105 5.77 -6.64 10.44
C ILE A 105 5.83 -7.82 11.42
N THR A 106 5.87 -7.53 12.71
CA THR A 106 5.89 -8.53 13.80
C THR A 106 4.55 -8.70 14.49
N ASP A 107 3.60 -7.78 14.30
CA ASP A 107 2.29 -7.84 14.91
C ASP A 107 1.54 -9.11 14.48
N ALA A 108 1.08 -9.91 15.43
CA ALA A 108 0.38 -11.17 15.16
C ALA A 108 -1.03 -10.96 14.58
N GLN A 109 -1.65 -9.81 14.82
CA GLN A 109 -3.01 -9.53 14.36
C GLN A 109 -3.02 -9.13 12.88
N PRO A 110 -3.90 -9.72 12.05
CA PRO A 110 -4.08 -9.30 10.66
C PRO A 110 -4.45 -7.81 10.58
N ILE A 111 -3.99 -7.11 9.55
CA ILE A 111 -4.23 -5.67 9.40
C ILE A 111 -5.72 -5.29 9.45
N LEU A 112 -6.61 -6.11 8.89
CA LEU A 112 -8.06 -5.84 8.92
C LEU A 112 -8.60 -5.87 10.35
N THR A 113 -8.10 -6.80 11.18
CA THR A 113 -8.43 -6.89 12.61
C THR A 113 -7.89 -5.67 13.37
N ARG A 114 -6.63 -5.27 13.13
CA ARG A 114 -6.01 -4.08 13.75
C ARG A 114 -6.77 -2.79 13.43
N LEU A 115 -7.30 -2.70 12.20
CA LEU A 115 -8.02 -1.52 11.73
C LEU A 115 -9.53 -1.55 12.01
N ASN A 116 -10.05 -2.64 12.58
CA ASN A 116 -11.48 -2.88 12.76
C ASN A 116 -12.29 -2.72 11.44
N ILE A 117 -11.73 -3.22 10.33
CA ILE A 117 -12.40 -3.26 9.03
C ILE A 117 -12.96 -4.67 8.85
N GLN A 118 -14.28 -4.80 8.77
CA GLN A 118 -14.94 -6.08 8.56
C GLN A 118 -14.55 -6.66 7.19
N PRO A 119 -14.25 -7.97 7.10
CA PRO A 119 -13.91 -8.62 5.83
C PRO A 119 -15.09 -8.68 4.86
N ASP A 120 -16.34 -8.59 5.32
CA ASP A 120 -17.52 -8.76 4.48
C ASP A 120 -18.39 -7.50 4.44
N ASN A 121 -18.47 -6.90 3.25
CA ASN A 121 -19.58 -6.10 2.74
C ASN A 121 -19.82 -6.51 1.28
#